data_AF-A0A979G5R1-F1
#
_entry.id   AF-A0A979G5R1-F1
#
_cell.length_a   1.000
_cell.length_b   1.000
_cell.length_c   1.000
_cell.angle_alpha   90.00
_cell.angle_beta   90.00
_cell.angle_gamma   90.00
#
_symmetry.space_group_name_H-M   'P 1'
#
loop_
_entity.id
_entity.type
_entity.pdbx_description
1 polymer ?
#
loop_
_entity_poly.entity_id
_entity_poly.type
_entity_poly.pdbx_seq_one_letter_code
_entity_poly.pdbx_strand_id
1 'polypeptide(L)'
;MKNYYEDKPLVPYRKSIVEMGLVVDYLKKVDAPVEVKRAAYIMFRFESGNGQKGLNNNFIGAQADSGRWPAKFDTVITGVVRKQENGTNADRLFLQFNSWSNSLDFLIDRVEQRGLYVGGFESRVTKTQITDSRDLAIAYKRSWVTGNKRYNPSEAEISSFLSMYRQAAKIFV
;
A
#
# COMPACT_ATOMS: atom_id res chain seq x y z
N MET A 1 6.91 -17.80 11.57
CA MET A 1 7.17 -16.67 10.66
C MET A 1 8.40 -16.99 9.83
N LYS A 2 8.28 -17.14 8.50
CA LYS A 2 9.39 -17.46 7.59
C LYS A 2 9.93 -16.15 6.99
N ASN A 3 11.25 -15.94 6.94
CA ASN A 3 11.82 -14.81 6.20
C ASN A 3 12.01 -15.22 4.73
N TYR A 4 11.38 -14.54 3.78
CA TYR A 4 11.57 -14.80 2.34
C TYR A 4 12.73 -14.01 1.71
N TYR A 5 13.46 -13.25 2.55
CA TYR A 5 14.59 -12.39 2.20
C TYR A 5 15.79 -12.73 3.09
N GLU A 6 16.20 -14.00 3.09
CA GLU A 6 17.33 -14.50 3.89
C GLU A 6 18.68 -13.90 3.46
N ASP A 7 18.76 -13.45 2.20
CA ASP A 7 19.89 -12.73 1.61
C ASP A 7 19.98 -11.26 2.06
N LYS A 8 18.96 -10.73 2.73
CA LYS A 8 18.90 -9.33 3.16
C LYS A 8 19.18 -9.23 4.66
N PRO A 9 19.89 -8.18 5.13
CA PRO A 9 20.19 -8.01 6.55
C PRO A 9 18.92 -7.77 7.36
N LEU A 10 18.87 -8.34 8.57
CA LEU A 10 17.91 -7.92 9.58
C LEU A 10 18.40 -6.60 10.19
N VAL A 11 17.59 -5.55 10.11
CA VAL A 11 17.94 -4.20 10.55
C VAL A 11 17.02 -3.72 11.68
N PRO A 12 17.49 -2.84 12.58
CA PRO A 12 16.66 -2.27 13.62
C PRO A 12 15.50 -1.45 13.05
N TYR A 13 14.39 -1.43 13.78
CA TYR A 13 13.27 -0.56 13.48
C TYR A 13 13.67 0.92 13.56
N ARG A 14 13.30 1.68 12.53
CA ARG A 14 13.36 3.14 12.49
C ARG A 14 12.05 3.67 11.93
N LYS A 15 11.45 4.61 12.66
CA LYS A 15 10.30 5.37 12.15
C LYS A 15 10.75 6.26 10.98
N SER A 16 10.07 6.14 9.84
CA SER A 16 10.23 7.04 8.70
C SER A 16 9.03 7.96 8.58
N ILE A 17 9.29 9.20 8.17
CA ILE A 17 8.26 10.21 7.91
C ILE A 17 8.51 10.80 6.53
N VAL A 18 7.44 11.10 5.80
CA VAL A 18 7.49 11.86 4.54
C VAL A 18 6.33 12.84 4.49
N GLU A 19 6.59 14.03 3.96
CA GLU A 19 5.57 15.05 3.75
C GLU A 19 4.65 14.68 2.58
N MET A 20 3.34 14.88 2.74
CA MET A 20 2.37 14.57 1.69
C MET A 20 2.55 15.42 0.42
N GLY A 21 3.11 16.63 0.52
CA GLY A 21 3.47 17.44 -0.65
C GLY A 21 4.43 16.70 -1.58
N LEU A 22 5.49 16.13 -1.03
CA LEU A 22 6.48 15.34 -1.79
C LEU A 22 5.86 14.09 -2.42
N VAL A 23 4.95 13.43 -1.71
CA VAL A 23 4.22 12.24 -2.23
C VAL A 23 3.33 12.62 -3.42
N VAL A 24 2.61 13.74 -3.32
CA VAL A 24 1.76 14.26 -4.40
C VAL A 24 2.60 14.64 -5.61
N ASP A 25 3.68 15.39 -5.41
CA ASP A 25 4.58 15.81 -6.48
C ASP A 25 5.23 14.63 -7.18
N TYR A 26 5.56 13.58 -6.44
CA TYR A 26 6.06 12.34 -7.00
C TYR A 26 5.01 11.62 -7.85
N LEU A 27 3.81 11.40 -7.31
CA LEU A 27 2.72 10.72 -8.04
C LEU A 27 2.30 11.46 -9.31
N LYS A 28 2.40 12.79 -9.33
CA LYS A 28 2.16 13.58 -10.55
C LYS A 28 3.18 13.27 -11.66
N LYS A 29 4.43 12.99 -11.30
CA LYS A 29 5.54 12.74 -12.24
C LYS A 29 5.67 11.29 -12.71
N VAL A 30 5.21 10.33 -11.91
CA VAL A 30 5.26 8.91 -12.28
C VAL A 30 4.39 8.66 -13.51
N ASP A 31 4.88 7.84 -14.44
CA ASP A 31 4.09 7.36 -15.57
C ASP A 31 3.20 6.20 -15.12
N ALA A 32 1.93 6.50 -14.87
CA ALA A 32 0.91 5.54 -14.45
C ALA A 32 -0.49 6.10 -14.78
N PRO A 33 -1.50 5.25 -15.01
CA PRO A 33 -2.86 5.69 -15.21
C PRO A 33 -3.37 6.55 -14.05
N VAL A 34 -4.18 7.57 -14.35
CA VAL A 34 -4.72 8.51 -13.35
C VAL A 34 -5.43 7.78 -12.21
N GLU A 35 -6.20 6.74 -12.52
CA GLU A 35 -6.91 5.95 -11.51
C GLU A 35 -5.98 5.13 -10.61
N VAL A 36 -4.86 4.65 -11.13
CA VAL A 36 -3.82 3.99 -10.33
C VAL A 36 -3.17 5.00 -9.38
N LYS A 37 -2.87 6.22 -9.85
CA LYS A 37 -2.33 7.31 -9.02
C LYS A 37 -3.29 7.69 -7.89
N ARG A 38 -4.59 7.83 -8.20
CA ARG A 38 -5.64 8.13 -7.20
C ARG A 38 -5.73 7.04 -6.14
N ALA A 39 -5.80 5.77 -6.55
CA ALA A 39 -5.84 4.64 -5.63
C ALA A 39 -4.58 4.56 -4.75
N ALA A 40 -3.39 4.66 -5.35
CA ALA A 40 -2.11 4.65 -4.64
C ALA A 40 -2.01 5.78 -3.61
N TYR A 41 -2.44 6.99 -3.95
CA TYR A 41 -2.50 8.13 -3.02
C TYR A 41 -3.37 7.82 -1.79
N ILE A 42 -4.59 7.32 -2.00
CA ILE A 42 -5.52 7.03 -0.91
C ILE A 42 -4.98 5.92 -0.01
N MET A 43 -4.51 4.82 -0.61
CA MET A 43 -3.94 3.69 0.12
C MET A 43 -2.70 4.11 0.91
N PHE A 44 -1.79 4.86 0.29
CA PHE A 44 -0.63 5.42 0.98
C PHE A 44 -1.07 6.19 2.23
N ARG A 45 -2.06 7.09 2.12
CA ARG A 45 -2.53 7.88 3.26
C ARG A 45 -3.08 7.03 4.40
N PHE A 46 -3.88 6.01 4.10
CA PHE A 46 -4.42 5.10 5.11
C PHE A 46 -3.32 4.30 5.80
N GLU A 47 -2.45 3.64 5.02
CA GLU A 47 -1.43 2.74 5.55
C GLU A 47 -0.33 3.48 6.32
N SER A 48 0.04 4.67 5.85
CA SER A 48 1.10 5.46 6.45
C SER A 48 0.64 6.48 7.50
N GLY A 49 -0.67 6.66 7.68
CA GLY A 49 -1.21 7.77 8.46
C GLY A 49 -0.73 9.13 7.94
N ASN A 50 -0.94 9.41 6.65
CA ASN A 50 -0.47 10.61 5.95
C ASN A 50 1.06 10.79 5.99
N GLY A 51 1.81 9.72 5.77
CA GLY A 51 3.26 9.70 5.75
C GLY A 51 3.92 9.75 7.13
N GLN A 52 3.17 9.66 8.22
CA GLN A 52 3.70 9.84 9.59
C GLN A 52 4.09 8.54 10.29
N LYS A 53 3.78 7.37 9.72
CA LYS A 53 3.94 6.05 10.36
C LYS A 53 4.71 5.05 9.50
N GLY A 54 5.64 5.53 8.67
CA GLY A 54 6.52 4.64 7.91
C GLY A 54 7.47 3.85 8.82
N LEU A 55 7.86 2.66 8.37
CA LEU A 55 8.84 1.78 9.01
C LEU A 55 9.99 1.56 8.04
N ASN A 56 11.19 2.09 8.32
CA ASN A 56 12.36 1.93 7.45
C ASN A 56 12.03 2.17 5.96
N ASN A 57 11.36 3.28 5.69
CA ASN A 57 10.83 3.71 4.39
C ASN A 57 9.74 2.84 3.77
N ASN A 58 9.24 1.83 4.46
CA ASN A 58 8.04 1.07 4.11
C ASN A 58 6.81 1.79 4.68
N PHE A 59 6.04 2.42 3.79
CA PHE A 59 4.85 3.20 4.15
C PHE A 59 3.54 2.45 3.91
N ILE A 60 3.63 1.21 3.45
CA ILE A 60 2.49 0.39 3.03
C ILE A 60 2.39 -0.95 3.76
N GLY A 61 3.25 -1.15 4.76
CA GLY A 61 3.30 -2.38 5.54
C GLY A 61 3.69 -3.62 4.71
N ALA A 62 4.51 -3.47 3.67
CA ALA A 62 4.93 -4.62 2.86
C ALA A 62 5.71 -5.63 3.72
N GLN A 63 5.25 -6.87 3.75
CA GLN A 63 5.78 -7.91 4.62
C GLN A 63 6.84 -8.75 3.91
N ALA A 64 7.86 -9.17 4.66
CA ALA A 64 8.90 -10.13 4.24
C ALA A 64 8.54 -11.58 4.61
N ASP A 65 7.45 -11.79 5.34
CA ASP A 65 6.98 -13.09 5.82
C ASP A 65 5.80 -13.69 5.04
N SER A 66 5.39 -13.02 3.96
CA SER A 66 4.20 -13.36 3.15
C SER A 66 4.55 -13.80 1.72
N GLY A 67 5.77 -14.33 1.53
CA GLY A 67 6.34 -14.65 0.23
C GLY A 67 7.38 -13.63 -0.22
N ARG A 68 8.18 -13.99 -1.23
CA ARG A 68 9.09 -13.05 -1.91
C ARG A 68 8.31 -12.28 -2.97
N TRP A 69 8.48 -10.97 -2.99
CA TRP A 69 7.92 -10.11 -4.03
C TRP A 69 8.70 -10.24 -5.34
N PRO A 70 8.16 -9.74 -6.47
CA PRO A 70 8.84 -9.85 -7.77
C PRO A 70 10.28 -9.32 -7.73
N ALA A 71 11.19 -10.04 -8.38
CA ALA A 71 12.63 -9.78 -8.33
C ALA A 71 13.03 -8.36 -8.77
N LYS A 72 12.19 -7.67 -9.56
CA LYS A 72 12.41 -6.27 -9.95
C LYS A 72 12.53 -5.31 -8.75
N PHE A 73 12.06 -5.71 -7.57
CA PHE A 73 12.16 -4.91 -6.34
C PHE A 73 13.36 -5.30 -5.47
N ASP A 74 14.12 -6.34 -5.81
CA ASP A 74 15.20 -6.85 -4.94
C ASP A 74 16.33 -5.85 -4.76
N THR A 75 16.55 -4.94 -5.72
CA THR A 75 17.56 -3.88 -5.60
C THR A 75 17.12 -2.71 -4.71
N VAL A 76 15.81 -2.50 -4.56
CA VAL A 76 15.25 -1.42 -3.72
C VAL A 76 14.84 -1.91 -2.33
N ILE A 77 14.70 -3.23 -2.14
CA ILE A 77 14.53 -3.87 -0.84
C ILE A 77 15.92 -4.13 -0.24
N THR A 78 16.27 -3.35 0.78
CA THR A 78 17.63 -3.31 1.33
C THR A 78 17.78 -4.02 2.67
N GLY A 79 16.67 -4.44 3.29
CA GLY A 79 16.72 -5.14 4.57
C GLY A 79 15.35 -5.67 5.00
N VAL A 80 15.34 -6.32 6.15
CA VAL A 80 14.15 -6.84 6.82
C VAL A 80 14.11 -6.30 8.25
N VAL A 81 12.93 -5.91 8.72
CA VAL A 81 12.71 -5.39 10.07
C VAL A 81 11.77 -6.31 10.79
N ARG A 82 12.13 -6.75 12.00
CA ARG A 82 11.20 -7.43 12.90
C ARG A 82 10.48 -6.38 13.74
N LYS A 83 9.14 -6.38 13.72
CA LYS A 83 8.33 -5.52 14.57
C LYS A 83 7.02 -6.24 14.90
N GLN A 84 6.51 -6.03 16.10
CA GLN A 84 5.15 -6.42 16.45
C GLN A 84 4.14 -5.63 15.63
N GLU A 85 3.21 -6.35 15.00
CA GLU A 85 2.08 -5.77 14.30
C GLU A 85 1.13 -5.09 15.28
N ASN A 86 0.59 -3.95 14.88
CA ASN A 86 -0.40 -3.24 15.68
C ASN A 86 -1.71 -4.06 15.69
N GLY A 87 -2.28 -4.32 16.85
CA GLY A 87 -3.57 -4.99 17.01
C GLY A 87 -3.48 -6.47 17.37
N THR A 88 -2.60 -7.24 16.72
CA THR A 88 -2.42 -8.67 17.01
C THR A 88 -1.29 -8.93 18.01
N ASN A 89 -0.37 -7.97 18.21
CA ASN A 89 0.88 -8.12 18.96
C ASN A 89 1.78 -9.26 18.47
N ALA A 90 1.48 -9.84 17.30
CA ALA A 90 2.30 -10.86 16.70
C ALA A 90 3.56 -10.24 16.09
N ASP A 91 4.69 -10.91 16.26
CA ASP A 91 5.90 -10.55 15.51
C ASP A 91 5.66 -10.76 14.02
N ARG A 92 5.95 -9.72 13.23
CA ARG A 92 5.95 -9.75 11.77
C ARG A 92 7.30 -9.30 11.23
N LEU A 93 7.65 -9.79 10.05
CA LEU A 93 8.78 -9.28 9.29
C LEU A 93 8.28 -8.31 8.22
N PHE A 94 8.80 -7.10 8.23
CA PHE A 94 8.52 -6.06 7.25
C PHE A 94 9.75 -5.81 6.38
N LEU A 95 9.53 -5.42 5.13
CA LEU A 95 10.61 -5.01 4.24
C LEU A 95 11.11 -3.63 4.65
N GLN A 96 12.41 -3.38 4.51
CA GLN A 96 13.00 -2.05 4.43
C GLN A 96 13.22 -1.68 2.96
N PHE A 97 12.80 -0.48 2.59
CA PHE A 97 13.07 0.10 1.26
C PHE A 97 14.23 1.09 1.33
N ASN A 98 14.95 1.25 0.21
CA ASN A 98 16.02 2.23 0.08
C ASN A 98 15.52 3.67 0.28
N SER A 99 14.32 3.97 -0.22
CA SER A 99 13.69 5.30 -0.09
C SER A 99 12.17 5.19 0.03
N TRP A 100 11.53 6.28 0.46
CA TRP A 100 10.07 6.35 0.55
C TRP A 100 9.41 6.26 -0.83
N SER A 101 10.06 6.77 -1.88
CA SER A 101 9.55 6.70 -3.25
C SER A 101 9.59 5.28 -3.77
N ASN A 102 10.60 4.46 -3.42
CA ASN A 102 10.60 3.05 -3.80
C ASN A 102 9.47 2.25 -3.14
N SER A 103 9.08 2.59 -1.91
CA SER A 103 7.87 2.00 -1.30
C SER A 103 6.60 2.43 -2.03
N LEU A 104 6.58 3.62 -2.63
CA LEU A 104 5.45 4.13 -3.40
C LEU A 104 5.40 3.55 -4.80
N ASP A 105 6.54 3.37 -5.48
CA ASP A 105 6.66 2.62 -6.74
C ASP A 105 6.14 1.20 -6.58
N PHE A 106 6.56 0.54 -5.50
CA PHE A 106 6.04 -0.77 -5.14
C PHE A 106 4.52 -0.74 -4.98
N LEU A 107 3.96 0.26 -4.28
CA LEU A 107 2.52 0.38 -4.12
C LEU A 107 1.79 0.52 -5.46
N ILE A 108 2.24 1.44 -6.32
CA ILE A 108 1.66 1.71 -7.65
C ILE A 108 1.60 0.42 -8.46
N ASP A 109 2.73 -0.29 -8.54
CA ASP A 109 2.79 -1.56 -9.24
C ASP A 109 1.84 -2.62 -8.63
N ARG A 110 1.76 -2.72 -7.30
CA ARG A 110 0.84 -3.67 -6.67
C ARG A 110 -0.63 -3.29 -6.86
N VAL A 111 -0.95 -2.00 -6.90
CA VAL A 111 -2.31 -1.48 -7.18
C VAL A 111 -2.71 -1.84 -8.60
N GLU A 112 -1.84 -1.57 -9.56
CA GLU A 112 -2.08 -1.86 -10.98
C GLU A 112 -2.21 -3.37 -11.22
N GLN A 113 -1.24 -4.17 -10.77
CA GLN A 113 -1.22 -5.62 -10.97
C GLN A 113 -2.40 -6.34 -10.29
N ARG A 114 -2.90 -5.80 -9.18
CA ARG A 114 -4.07 -6.35 -8.51
C ARG A 114 -5.38 -5.83 -9.07
N GLY A 115 -5.38 -4.81 -9.94
CA GLY A 115 -6.58 -4.17 -10.44
C GLY A 115 -7.35 -3.37 -9.38
N LEU A 116 -6.66 -2.85 -8.36
CA LEU A 116 -7.26 -2.09 -7.24
C LEU A 116 -7.41 -0.60 -7.55
N TYR A 117 -8.11 -0.28 -8.63
CA TYR A 117 -8.40 1.10 -9.06
C TYR A 117 -9.72 1.15 -9.83
N VAL A 118 -10.33 2.33 -9.99
CA VAL A 118 -11.59 2.46 -10.74
C VAL A 118 -11.36 2.13 -12.22
N GLY A 119 -12.15 1.21 -12.77
CA GLY A 119 -11.93 0.62 -14.10
C GLY A 119 -11.06 -0.64 -14.09
N GLY A 120 -10.43 -0.99 -12.96
CA GLY A 120 -9.66 -2.22 -12.78
C GLY A 120 -10.53 -3.43 -12.44
N PHE A 121 -10.00 -4.63 -12.68
CA PHE A 121 -10.57 -5.89 -12.22
C PHE A 121 -9.75 -6.44 -11.05
N GLU A 122 -10.29 -6.42 -9.83
CA GLU A 122 -9.57 -6.91 -8.66
C GLU A 122 -9.42 -8.42 -8.76
N SER A 123 -8.20 -8.92 -8.96
CA SER A 123 -8.00 -10.32 -9.35
C SER A 123 -7.71 -11.28 -8.19
N ARG A 124 -7.36 -10.76 -7.01
CA ARG A 124 -6.77 -11.57 -5.93
C ARG A 124 -7.79 -12.12 -4.94
N VAL A 125 -8.70 -11.29 -4.45
CA VAL A 125 -9.59 -11.64 -3.31
C VAL A 125 -11.05 -11.51 -3.68
N THR A 126 -11.48 -10.36 -4.21
CA THR A 126 -12.87 -10.09 -4.55
C THR A 126 -13.25 -10.59 -5.93
N LYS A 127 -12.29 -10.66 -6.89
CA LYS A 127 -12.53 -11.17 -8.26
C LYS A 127 -13.67 -10.43 -8.96
N THR A 128 -13.67 -9.10 -8.86
CA THR A 128 -14.75 -8.24 -9.35
C THR A 128 -14.22 -7.05 -10.12
N GLN A 129 -15.01 -6.60 -11.09
CA GLN A 129 -14.80 -5.30 -11.72
C GLN A 129 -15.07 -4.20 -10.69
N ILE A 130 -14.20 -3.19 -10.65
CA ILE A 130 -14.36 -1.97 -9.87
C ILE A 130 -14.90 -0.91 -10.82
N THR A 131 -16.17 -0.54 -10.65
CA THR A 131 -16.83 0.39 -11.56
C THR A 131 -16.83 1.82 -11.03
N ASP A 132 -16.76 1.98 -9.71
CA ASP A 132 -16.73 3.28 -9.07
C ASP A 132 -15.86 3.33 -7.80
N SER A 133 -15.80 4.50 -7.17
CA SER A 133 -15.02 4.73 -5.95
C SER A 133 -15.55 3.97 -4.71
N ARG A 134 -16.83 3.59 -4.69
CA ARG A 134 -17.41 2.80 -3.59
C ARG A 134 -17.01 1.35 -3.72
N ASP A 135 -17.05 0.79 -4.93
CA ASP A 135 -16.49 -0.51 -5.26
C ASP A 135 -15.02 -0.57 -4.86
N LEU A 136 -14.25 0.48 -5.18
CA LEU A 136 -12.83 0.57 -4.84
C LEU A 136 -12.62 0.55 -3.31
N ALA A 137 -13.41 1.31 -2.56
CA ALA A 137 -13.34 1.31 -1.10
C ALA A 137 -13.59 -0.09 -0.51
N ILE A 138 -14.58 -0.80 -1.05
CA ILE A 138 -14.93 -2.16 -0.64
C ILE A 138 -13.80 -3.14 -1.01
N ALA A 139 -13.31 -3.07 -2.24
CA ALA A 139 -12.22 -3.90 -2.74
C ALA A 139 -10.92 -3.68 -1.94
N TYR A 140 -10.57 -2.44 -1.62
CA TYR A 140 -9.43 -2.10 -0.77
C TYR A 140 -9.55 -2.78 0.61
N LYS A 141 -10.69 -2.65 1.29
CA LYS A 141 -10.88 -3.24 2.62
C LYS A 141 -10.86 -4.77 2.59
N ARG A 142 -11.49 -5.39 1.59
CA ARG A 142 -11.53 -6.85 1.44
C ARG A 142 -10.18 -7.42 1.01
N SER A 143 -9.54 -6.84 0.00
CA SER A 143 -8.34 -7.41 -0.63
C SER A 143 -7.04 -6.98 0.06
N TRP A 144 -6.90 -5.69 0.35
CA TRP A 144 -5.65 -5.14 0.88
C TRP A 144 -5.57 -5.22 2.40
N VAL A 145 -6.61 -4.74 3.09
CA VAL A 145 -6.58 -4.59 4.55
C VAL A 145 -6.84 -5.92 5.27
N THR A 146 -7.88 -6.66 4.86
CA THR A 146 -8.33 -7.85 5.60
C THR A 146 -7.98 -9.18 4.93
N GLY A 147 -7.72 -9.18 3.62
CA GLY A 147 -7.59 -10.41 2.84
C GLY A 147 -8.85 -11.30 2.86
N ASN A 148 -10.01 -10.75 3.20
CA ASN A 148 -11.26 -11.48 3.38
C ASN A 148 -12.36 -10.95 2.45
N LYS A 149 -12.72 -11.75 1.44
CA LYS A 149 -13.79 -11.41 0.48
C LYS A 149 -15.17 -11.20 1.11
N ARG A 150 -15.40 -11.76 2.30
CA ARG A 150 -16.67 -11.64 3.04
C ARG A 150 -16.68 -10.48 4.03
N TYR A 151 -15.57 -9.77 4.20
CA TYR A 151 -15.54 -8.59 5.06
C TYR A 151 -16.55 -7.56 4.54
N ASN A 152 -17.36 -7.01 5.44
CA ASN A 152 -18.35 -5.99 5.12
C ASN A 152 -17.93 -4.66 5.75
N PRO A 153 -17.29 -3.76 5.00
CA PRO A 153 -16.88 -2.46 5.53
C PRO A 153 -18.09 -1.68 6.04
N SER A 154 -17.90 -0.98 7.16
CA SER A 154 -18.91 -0.06 7.66
C SER A 154 -19.07 1.16 6.74
N GLU A 155 -20.23 1.82 6.79
CA GLU A 155 -20.44 3.06 6.04
C GLU A 155 -19.46 4.17 6.44
N ALA A 156 -18.98 4.18 7.69
CA ALA A 156 -17.95 5.10 8.14
C ALA A 156 -16.61 4.87 7.43
N GLU A 157 -16.21 3.61 7.27
CA GLU A 157 -14.99 3.26 6.53
C GLU A 157 -15.09 3.60 5.05
N ILE A 158 -16.24 3.32 4.43
CA ILE A 158 -16.50 3.69 3.04
C ILE A 158 -16.48 5.21 2.89
N SER A 159 -17.19 5.94 3.75
CA SER A 159 -17.27 7.41 3.70
C SER A 159 -15.90 8.08 3.86
N SER A 160 -15.05 7.55 4.75
CA SER A 160 -13.67 8.01 4.93
C SER A 160 -12.87 7.84 3.64
N PHE A 161 -12.96 6.67 3.00
CA PHE A 161 -12.29 6.40 1.72
C PHE A 161 -12.80 7.33 0.61
N LEU A 162 -14.12 7.47 0.45
CA LEU A 162 -14.74 8.34 -0.55
C LEU A 162 -14.33 9.81 -0.39
N SER A 163 -14.17 10.27 0.85
CA SER A 163 -13.66 11.62 1.14
C SER A 163 -12.23 11.81 0.60
N MET A 164 -11.36 10.82 0.78
CA MET A 164 -10.00 10.86 0.22
C MET A 164 -10.00 10.75 -1.30
N TYR A 165 -10.90 9.94 -1.88
CA TYR A 165 -11.04 9.83 -3.33
C TYR A 165 -11.40 11.17 -3.98
N ARG A 166 -12.36 11.92 -3.39
CA ARG A 166 -12.69 13.27 -3.87
C ARG A 166 -11.51 14.24 -3.83
N GLN A 167 -10.61 14.10 -2.86
CA GLN A 167 -9.37 14.89 -2.81
C GLN A 167 -8.41 14.45 -3.92
N ALA A 168 -8.20 13.15 -4.08
CA ALA A 168 -7.34 12.58 -5.13
C ALA A 168 -7.79 13.02 -6.53
N ALA A 169 -9.09 13.00 -6.80
CA ALA A 169 -9.67 13.42 -8.09
C ALA A 169 -9.41 14.89 -8.45
N LYS A 170 -9.19 15.76 -7.45
CA LYS A 170 -8.80 17.17 -7.68
C LYS A 170 -7.31 17.34 -7.89
N ILE A 171 -6.50 16.46 -7.31
CA ILE A 171 -5.03 16.54 -7.34
C ILE A 171 -4.47 15.91 -8.63
N PHE A 172 -5.07 14.80 -9.06
CA PHE A 172 -4.64 14.01 -10.21
C PHE A 172 -5.75 14.07 -11.27
N VAL A 173 -5.48 14.83 -12.34
CA VAL A 173 -6.35 15.04 -13.50
C VAL A 173 -5.80 14.31 -14.72
#